data_AF-A0A0V1BY36-F1
#
_entry.id   AF-A0A0V1BY36-F1
#
_cell.length_a   1.000
_cell.length_b   1.000
_cell.length_c   1.000
_cell.angle_alpha   90.00
_cell.angle_beta   90.00
_cell.angle_gamma   90.00
#
_symmetry.space_group_name_H-M   'P 1'
#
loop_
_entity.id
_entity.type
_entity.pdbx_description
1 polymer ?
#
loop_
_entity_poly.entity_id
_entity_poly.type
_entity_poly.pdbx_seq_one_letter_code
_entity_poly.pdbx_strand_id
1 'polypeptide(L)'
;MVSDIGLLPDNNYGQLYRKKPPEEVKSSKFCKCANIKLEANKMKIAKEEMNICKIHFFDEKVIPNFRNILLSWYECNCRSLPWRCLVKNPTLDRNTKAYYVWVSEIMCQQTQVATVKDYFERWIEKWPSVVDLTETSLEEVNKIWSGLGYYSRAKNLYEAAKIIRLSKNGKIPQTAEELEKLPGVGRYTACAISSIAFGERKATVDGNIQRVLSRMLCVGENPTSRIFFTLLCRKIADNAICSDRPGDFNQALMEIGSLICTPKNPDCSNCPINIFCNAYKKVIKIDESLTLFTCMYFRLGVQNYPGRKVRKPSKKENKTVIFMSRSIDNKFLCIKRLDSGLLSGLWEILVIDGVIVEKHLPESVEKKFKLKMIGTLNFCGTIFHKFSHIDCTYHISCCKVRQLRSKAAGSESNCLVQWMDLGTFEKAGISTAMKKMLHRVPAGRRPFKNPLFRAAMYVLFGVGGGLYIVWPYIYKKANHHQLHFAFRYLHQCISAEVAFFQMLDTS
;
A
#
# COMPACT_ATOMS: atom_id res chain seq x y z
N MET A 1 -22.53 39.44 -43.23
CA MET A 1 -21.51 39.77 -42.21
C MET A 1 -21.31 38.55 -41.35
N VAL A 2 -20.52 37.64 -41.91
CA VAL A 2 -20.00 36.40 -41.35
C VAL A 2 -18.50 36.54 -41.59
N SER A 3 -17.67 36.47 -40.54
CA SER A 3 -16.30 35.91 -40.55
C SER A 3 -15.47 36.41 -39.35
N ASP A 4 -14.53 35.55 -38.94
CA ASP A 4 -13.25 35.88 -38.31
C ASP A 4 -13.14 36.07 -36.79
N ILE A 5 -13.21 34.96 -36.03
CA ILE A 5 -12.11 34.63 -35.09
C ILE A 5 -11.77 33.14 -35.26
N GLY A 6 -10.58 32.89 -35.80
CA GLY A 6 -10.05 31.58 -36.13
C GLY A 6 -9.80 30.70 -34.91
N LEU A 7 -10.14 29.42 -35.08
CA LEU A 7 -9.68 28.30 -34.27
C LEU A 7 -8.15 28.18 -34.37
N LEU A 8 -7.45 28.39 -33.25
CA LEU A 8 -6.06 27.95 -33.08
C LEU A 8 -6.03 26.58 -32.38
N PRO A 9 -5.14 25.66 -32.79
CA PRO A 9 -5.17 24.28 -32.35
C PRO A 9 -4.66 24.09 -30.92
N ASP A 10 -5.44 23.36 -30.11
CA ASP A 10 -5.03 22.78 -28.84
C ASP A 10 -3.93 21.73 -29.05
N ASN A 11 -2.68 22.19 -29.14
CA ASN A 11 -1.50 21.33 -29.04
C ASN A 11 -0.30 22.18 -28.63
N ASN A 12 -0.11 22.42 -27.32
CA ASN A 12 1.22 22.54 -26.66
C ASN A 12 1.21 22.88 -25.15
N TYR A 13 0.24 22.43 -24.34
CA TYR A 13 0.34 22.54 -22.87
C TYR A 13 1.32 21.53 -22.21
N GLY A 14 2.11 20.79 -23.01
CA GLY A 14 2.96 19.69 -22.55
C GLY A 14 4.46 19.95 -22.43
N GLN A 15 5.00 21.10 -22.84
CA GLN A 15 6.47 21.27 -22.98
C GLN A 15 7.12 22.43 -22.19
N LEU A 16 6.41 23.10 -21.28
CA LEU A 16 7.02 24.12 -20.40
C LEU A 16 7.50 23.59 -19.02
N TYR A 17 7.38 22.29 -18.73
CA TYR A 17 7.79 21.68 -17.46
C TYR A 17 9.16 20.97 -17.50
N ARG A 18 10.14 21.52 -18.26
CA ARG A 18 11.53 21.05 -18.24
C ARG A 18 12.51 22.22 -18.19
N LYS A 19 12.47 23.03 -17.13
CA LYS A 19 13.65 23.77 -16.69
C LYS A 19 13.94 23.38 -15.24
N LYS A 20 15.16 22.88 -15.00
CA LYS A 20 15.71 22.69 -13.66
C LYS A 20 15.50 24.00 -12.87
N PRO A 21 15.06 23.94 -11.61
CA PRO A 21 15.06 25.15 -10.79
C PRO A 21 16.50 25.68 -10.67
N PRO A 22 16.70 27.01 -10.62
CA PRO A 22 18.01 27.59 -10.35
C PRO A 22 18.57 27.04 -9.04
N GLU A 23 19.89 26.92 -9.00
CA GLU A 23 20.66 26.45 -7.84
C GLU A 23 20.30 27.22 -6.57
N GLU A 24 20.18 26.45 -5.49
CA GLU A 24 20.23 26.85 -4.07
C GLU A 24 19.70 28.25 -3.70
N VAL A 25 18.39 28.40 -3.63
CA VAL A 25 17.81 29.39 -2.71
C VAL A 25 17.95 28.83 -1.29
N LYS A 26 18.98 29.30 -0.57
CA LYS A 26 19.19 29.04 0.86
C LYS A 26 17.87 29.25 1.64
N SER A 27 17.44 28.19 2.33
CA SER A 27 16.16 28.07 3.04
C SER A 27 16.10 28.85 4.36
N SER A 28 16.35 30.17 4.35
CA SER A 28 16.59 30.97 5.56
C SER A 28 15.45 31.93 5.99
N LYS A 29 14.18 31.65 5.66
CA LYS A 29 13.02 32.44 6.16
C LYS A 29 11.83 31.58 6.62
N PHE A 30 12.08 30.51 7.38
CA PHE A 30 11.05 29.98 8.29
C PHE A 30 11.06 30.81 9.58
N CYS A 31 9.91 30.95 10.25
CA CYS A 31 9.84 31.55 11.59
C CYS A 31 10.97 30.98 12.46
N LYS A 32 11.76 31.83 13.12
CA LYS A 32 12.86 31.41 14.01
C LYS A 32 12.40 30.43 15.11
N CYS A 33 11.09 30.33 15.35
CA CYS A 33 10.45 29.39 16.26
C CYS A 33 10.49 27.90 15.81
N ALA A 34 10.78 27.59 14.54
CA ALA A 34 10.90 26.20 14.05
C ALA A 34 12.28 25.57 14.35
N ASN A 35 13.29 26.37 14.68
CA ASN A 35 14.62 25.91 15.07
C ASN A 35 14.67 25.51 16.55
N ILE A 36 13.81 24.58 16.96
CA ILE A 36 13.97 23.87 18.24
C ILE A 36 15.14 22.90 18.06
N LYS A 37 16.38 23.40 18.17
CA LYS A 37 17.54 22.54 18.39
C LYS A 37 17.34 21.85 19.74
N LEU A 38 16.89 20.60 19.70
CA LEU A 38 16.98 19.66 20.81
C LEU A 38 18.46 19.34 21.03
N GLU A 39 19.20 20.22 21.71
CA GLU A 39 20.35 19.77 22.49
C GLU A 39 19.81 19.12 23.76
N ALA A 40 19.53 17.83 23.63
CA ALA A 40 19.44 16.96 24.78
C ALA A 40 20.86 16.80 25.33
N ASN A 41 21.27 17.68 26.23
CA ASN A 41 22.10 17.32 27.37
C ASN A 41 22.21 18.47 28.38
N LYS A 42 21.87 18.12 29.62
CA LYS A 42 22.03 18.85 30.89
C LYS A 42 20.96 19.89 31.23
N MET A 43 20.35 19.63 32.38
CA MET A 43 19.59 20.54 33.23
C MET A 43 20.14 21.97 33.23
N LYS A 44 19.33 22.90 32.74
CA LYS A 44 19.09 24.26 33.27
C LYS A 44 18.25 25.02 32.24
N ILE A 45 16.94 24.72 32.18
CA ILE A 45 15.99 25.65 31.57
C ILE A 45 15.66 26.68 32.65
N ALA A 46 16.57 27.63 32.84
CA ALA A 46 16.31 28.83 33.62
C ALA A 46 15.73 29.87 32.66
N LYS A 47 14.47 30.26 32.90
CA LYS A 47 13.87 31.57 32.61
C LYS A 47 14.42 32.34 31.38
N GLU A 48 14.22 31.81 30.19
CA GLU A 48 14.11 32.65 28.99
C GLU A 48 12.91 32.18 28.18
N GLU A 49 11.82 32.93 28.26
CA GLU A 49 10.63 32.78 27.43
C GLU A 49 11.03 33.04 25.97
N MET A 50 11.47 31.99 25.26
CA MET A 50 11.59 32.03 23.80
C MET A 50 10.23 32.40 23.22
N ASN A 51 10.16 33.53 22.52
CA ASN A 51 9.02 34.02 21.74
C ASN A 51 8.49 32.95 20.75
N ILE A 52 7.63 32.02 21.21
CA ILE A 52 6.99 31.05 20.33
C ILE A 52 5.82 31.74 19.63
N CYS A 53 5.83 31.75 18.30
CA CYS A 53 4.78 32.39 17.52
C CYS A 53 3.41 31.74 17.80
N LYS A 54 2.47 32.53 18.34
CA LYS A 54 1.14 32.07 18.79
C LYS A 54 0.31 31.42 17.67
N ILE A 55 0.59 31.72 16.40
CA ILE A 55 -0.11 31.15 15.23
C ILE A 55 0.00 29.62 15.13
N HIS A 56 1.00 29.04 15.78
CA HIS A 56 1.25 27.59 15.76
C HIS A 56 0.50 26.83 16.85
N PHE A 57 -0.32 27.50 17.66
CA PHE A 57 -1.11 26.89 18.72
C PHE A 57 -2.59 27.22 18.57
N PHE A 58 -3.43 26.36 19.14
CA PHE A 58 -4.83 26.70 19.34
C PHE A 58 -4.95 27.73 20.45
N ASP A 59 -5.78 28.74 20.25
CA ASP A 59 -6.27 29.56 21.35
C ASP A 59 -7.16 28.67 22.23
N GLU A 60 -6.84 28.58 23.52
CA GLU A 60 -7.57 27.74 24.48
C GLU A 60 -9.07 28.07 24.52
N LYS A 61 -9.44 29.34 24.28
CA LYS A 61 -10.83 29.79 24.22
C LYS A 61 -11.59 29.20 23.03
N VAL A 62 -10.87 28.82 21.97
CA VAL A 62 -11.44 28.33 20.72
C VAL A 62 -11.61 26.80 20.73
N ILE A 63 -10.84 26.10 21.57
CA ILE A 63 -10.81 24.63 21.62
C ILE A 63 -12.20 24.00 21.84
N PRO A 64 -13.06 24.47 22.77
CA PRO A 64 -14.39 23.88 22.96
C PRO A 64 -15.26 23.94 21.71
N ASN A 65 -15.33 25.11 21.06
CA ASN A 65 -16.12 25.28 19.85
C ASN A 65 -15.57 24.44 18.68
N PHE A 66 -14.24 24.38 18.55
CA PHE A 66 -13.58 23.54 17.57
C PHE A 66 -13.94 22.05 17.73
N ARG A 67 -13.91 21.53 18.96
CA ARG A 67 -14.30 20.15 19.28
C ARG A 67 -15.75 19.88 18.87
N ASN A 68 -16.68 20.77 19.26
CA ASN A 68 -18.10 20.61 19.00
C ASN A 68 -18.40 20.56 17.49
N ILE A 69 -17.85 21.50 16.71
CA ILE A 69 -18.05 21.56 15.26
C ILE A 69 -17.45 20.32 14.57
N LEU A 70 -16.24 19.92 14.97
CA LEU A 70 -15.57 18.74 14.41
C LEU A 70 -16.37 17.45 14.67
N LEU A 71 -16.83 17.25 15.91
CA LEU A 71 -17.56 16.04 16.31
C LEU A 71 -18.96 16.00 15.69
N SER A 72 -19.68 17.12 15.65
CA SER A 72 -21.01 17.22 15.02
C SER A 72 -20.92 16.89 13.53
N TRP A 73 -19.89 17.41 12.84
CA TRP A 73 -19.66 17.05 11.45
C TRP A 73 -19.35 15.55 11.29
N TYR A 74 -18.51 14.98 12.16
CA TYR A 74 -18.13 13.58 12.08
C TYR A 74 -19.32 12.63 12.28
N GLU A 75 -20.25 12.95 13.19
CA GLU A 75 -21.47 12.16 13.39
C GLU A 75 -22.31 12.05 12.13
N CYS A 76 -22.48 13.15 11.40
CA CYS A 76 -23.29 13.18 10.18
C CYS A 76 -22.56 12.67 8.93
N ASN A 77 -21.22 12.72 8.90
CA ASN A 77 -20.44 12.55 7.65
C ASN A 77 -19.42 11.40 7.69
N CYS A 78 -19.23 10.72 8.82
CA CYS A 78 -18.27 9.61 8.88
C CYS A 78 -18.66 8.47 7.92
N ARG A 79 -17.68 7.96 7.17
CA ARG A 79 -17.92 6.80 6.32
C ARG A 79 -18.28 5.57 7.16
N SER A 80 -19.28 4.83 6.67
CA SER A 80 -19.55 3.47 7.13
C SER A 80 -18.40 2.53 6.72
N LEU A 81 -17.64 2.10 7.72
CA LEU A 81 -16.52 1.18 7.58
C LEU A 81 -16.76 -0.03 8.50
N PRO A 82 -16.42 -1.26 8.09
CA PRO A 82 -16.74 -2.47 8.86
C PRO A 82 -16.24 -2.40 10.31
N TRP A 83 -14.98 -2.02 10.51
CA TRP A 83 -14.38 -1.88 11.85
C TRP A 83 -15.05 -0.78 12.70
N ARG A 84 -15.48 0.34 12.10
CA ARG A 84 -16.18 1.40 12.84
C ARG A 84 -17.56 0.94 13.29
N CYS A 85 -18.29 0.23 12.41
CA CYS A 85 -19.61 -0.30 12.74
C CYS A 85 -19.53 -1.30 13.89
N LEU A 86 -18.54 -2.19 13.86
CA LEU A 86 -18.30 -3.14 14.94
C LEU A 86 -17.92 -2.45 16.25
N VAL A 87 -17.02 -1.47 16.22
CA VAL A 87 -16.61 -0.74 17.43
C VAL A 87 -17.77 0.01 18.09
N LYS A 88 -18.75 0.48 17.30
CA LYS A 88 -19.97 1.12 17.82
C LYS A 88 -20.98 0.14 18.40
N ASN A 89 -20.86 -1.17 18.15
CA ASN A 89 -21.80 -2.15 18.67
C ASN A 89 -21.75 -2.19 20.22
N PRO A 90 -22.86 -1.91 20.93
CA PRO A 90 -22.89 -1.92 22.39
C PRO A 90 -22.74 -3.33 22.99
N THR A 91 -23.02 -4.39 22.23
CA THR A 91 -22.94 -5.78 22.73
C THR A 91 -21.51 -6.31 22.81
N LEU A 92 -20.56 -5.66 22.12
CA LEU A 92 -19.17 -6.05 22.14
C LEU A 92 -18.43 -5.42 23.33
N ASP A 93 -17.64 -6.24 24.02
CA ASP A 93 -16.78 -5.79 25.11
C ASP A 93 -15.59 -4.97 24.58
N ARG A 94 -14.95 -4.20 25.48
CA ARG A 94 -13.84 -3.30 25.10
C ARG A 94 -12.62 -4.04 24.55
N ASN A 95 -12.36 -5.27 24.99
CA ASN A 95 -11.23 -6.06 24.51
C ASN A 95 -11.43 -6.46 23.05
N THR A 96 -12.64 -6.93 22.71
CA THR A 96 -13.00 -7.27 21.32
C THR A 96 -12.97 -6.03 20.41
N LYS A 97 -13.49 -4.89 20.90
CA LYS A 97 -13.38 -3.61 20.18
C LYS A 97 -11.92 -3.23 19.93
N ALA A 98 -11.06 -3.34 20.93
CA ALA A 98 -9.64 -3.05 20.80
C ALA A 98 -8.95 -3.97 19.78
N TYR A 99 -9.33 -5.25 19.73
CA TYR A 99 -8.83 -6.17 18.72
C TYR A 99 -9.21 -5.73 17.30
N TYR A 100 -10.48 -5.35 17.07
CA TYR A 100 -10.93 -4.87 15.76
C TYR A 100 -10.29 -3.56 15.34
N VAL A 101 -10.16 -2.60 16.26
CA VAL A 101 -9.39 -1.37 16.00
C VAL A 101 -7.96 -1.74 15.61
N TRP A 102 -7.29 -2.58 16.41
CA TRP A 102 -5.91 -2.95 16.17
C TRP A 102 -5.69 -3.60 14.80
N VAL A 103 -6.51 -4.60 14.43
CA VAL A 103 -6.43 -5.26 13.12
C VAL A 103 -6.63 -4.25 12.00
N SER A 104 -7.67 -3.40 12.10
CA SER A 104 -7.97 -2.40 11.07
C SER A 104 -6.84 -1.38 10.89
N GLU A 105 -6.24 -0.91 11.99
CA GLU A 105 -5.14 0.05 11.96
C GLU A 105 -3.88 -0.56 11.34
N ILE A 106 -3.54 -1.80 11.69
CA ILE A 106 -2.41 -2.51 11.07
C ILE A 106 -2.66 -2.71 9.58
N MET A 107 -3.86 -3.08 9.16
CA MET A 107 -4.21 -3.25 7.75
C MET A 107 -4.16 -1.94 6.96
N CYS A 108 -4.65 -0.83 7.54
CA CYS A 108 -4.69 0.49 6.89
C CYS A 108 -3.31 1.14 6.74
N GLN A 109 -2.26 0.63 7.41
CA GLN A 109 -0.90 1.13 7.20
C GLN A 109 -0.46 1.01 5.73
N GLN A 110 -0.29 2.15 5.07
CA GLN A 110 0.13 2.22 3.66
C GLN A 110 -0.76 1.43 2.68
N THR A 111 -2.02 1.19 3.06
CA THR A 111 -3.00 0.46 2.23
C THR A 111 -4.28 1.29 2.16
N GLN A 112 -4.93 1.34 0.98
CA GLN A 112 -6.14 2.12 0.80
C GLN A 112 -7.33 1.49 1.53
N VAL A 113 -8.16 2.31 2.16
CA VAL A 113 -9.35 1.86 2.91
C VAL A 113 -10.26 0.95 2.08
N ALA A 114 -10.46 1.28 0.78
CA ALA A 114 -11.29 0.46 -0.11
C ALA A 114 -10.78 -0.97 -0.26
N THR A 115 -9.46 -1.18 -0.28
CA THR A 115 -8.85 -2.52 -0.34
C THR A 115 -8.94 -3.24 1.00
N VAL A 116 -8.89 -2.52 2.12
CA VAL A 116 -8.83 -3.12 3.47
C VAL A 116 -10.16 -3.77 3.88
N LYS A 117 -11.30 -3.26 3.42
CA LYS A 117 -12.64 -3.74 3.81
C LYS A 117 -12.78 -5.26 3.71
N ASP A 118 -12.60 -5.82 2.51
CA ASP A 118 -12.75 -7.25 2.24
C ASP A 118 -11.72 -8.12 2.98
N TYR A 119 -10.53 -7.58 3.28
CA TYR A 119 -9.52 -8.30 4.06
C TYR A 119 -9.87 -8.31 5.54
N PHE A 120 -10.37 -7.19 6.06
CA PHE A 120 -10.78 -7.06 7.44
C PHE A 120 -11.97 -7.99 7.75
N GLU A 121 -12.98 -8.01 6.89
CA GLU A 121 -14.16 -8.87 7.05
C GLU A 121 -13.81 -10.35 7.07
N ARG A 122 -13.02 -10.84 6.10
CA ARG A 122 -12.55 -12.24 6.10
C ARG A 122 -11.64 -12.57 7.28
N TRP A 123 -10.88 -11.59 7.77
CA TRP A 123 -9.98 -11.78 8.90
C TRP A 123 -10.75 -11.99 10.20
N ILE A 124 -11.69 -11.09 10.51
CA ILE A 124 -12.47 -11.16 11.76
C ILE A 124 -13.51 -12.28 11.75
N GLU A 125 -14.02 -12.68 10.56
CA GLU A 125 -14.86 -13.86 10.42
C GLU A 125 -14.10 -15.13 10.82
N LYS A 126 -12.83 -15.23 10.42
CA LYS A 126 -12.00 -16.38 10.75
C LYS A 126 -11.41 -16.32 12.17
N TRP A 127 -11.01 -15.13 12.62
CA TRP A 127 -10.38 -14.92 13.92
C TRP A 127 -11.08 -13.74 14.62
N PRO A 128 -12.19 -13.98 15.32
CA PRO A 128 -12.97 -12.92 15.96
C PRO A 128 -12.29 -12.32 17.20
N SER A 129 -11.31 -13.01 17.81
CA SER A 129 -10.57 -12.52 18.97
C SER A 129 -9.05 -12.74 18.87
N VAL A 130 -8.32 -12.15 19.82
CA VAL A 130 -6.88 -12.39 20.02
C VAL A 130 -6.60 -13.88 20.25
N VAL A 131 -7.48 -14.57 20.98
CA VAL A 131 -7.30 -16.00 21.30
C VAL A 131 -7.37 -16.82 20.02
N ASP A 132 -8.41 -16.62 19.20
CA ASP A 132 -8.59 -17.34 17.93
C ASP A 132 -7.40 -17.12 16.99
N LEU A 133 -6.89 -15.88 16.92
CA LEU A 133 -5.72 -15.54 16.11
C LEU A 133 -4.44 -16.29 16.56
N THR A 134 -4.34 -16.66 17.83
CA THR A 134 -3.15 -17.37 18.34
C THR A 134 -3.24 -18.89 18.22
N GLU A 135 -4.43 -19.44 17.94
CA GLU A 135 -4.66 -20.88 17.73
C GLU A 135 -4.36 -21.33 16.29
N THR A 136 -4.08 -20.39 15.40
CA THR A 136 -3.66 -20.64 14.02
C THR A 136 -2.14 -20.64 13.87
N SER A 137 -1.65 -21.10 12.71
CA SER A 137 -0.26 -20.96 12.30
C SER A 137 0.02 -19.61 11.61
N LEU A 138 1.28 -19.15 11.65
CA LEU A 138 1.74 -17.98 10.88
C LEU A 138 1.54 -18.17 9.36
N GLU A 139 1.55 -19.42 8.88
CA GLU A 139 1.33 -19.73 7.47
C GLU A 139 -0.10 -19.39 7.03
N GLU A 140 -1.09 -19.75 7.85
CA GLU A 140 -2.47 -19.38 7.61
C GLU A 140 -2.71 -17.86 7.71
N VAL A 141 -2.05 -17.20 8.67
CA VAL A 141 -2.04 -15.73 8.77
C VAL A 141 -1.53 -15.10 7.46
N ASN A 142 -0.39 -15.58 6.94
CA ASN A 142 0.18 -15.10 5.69
C ASN A 142 -0.72 -15.39 4.47
N LYS A 143 -1.46 -16.50 4.50
CA LYS A 143 -2.42 -16.87 3.46
C LYS A 143 -3.58 -15.87 3.40
N ILE A 144 -4.21 -15.54 4.53
CA ILE A 144 -5.30 -14.54 4.59
C ILE A 144 -4.78 -13.14 4.28
N TRP A 145 -3.55 -12.80 4.69
CA TRP A 145 -2.92 -11.52 4.38
C TRP A 145 -2.43 -11.39 2.92
N SER A 146 -2.48 -12.48 2.14
CA SER A 146 -1.88 -12.53 0.81
C SER A 146 -2.52 -11.52 -0.14
N GLY A 147 -1.70 -10.57 -0.61
CA GLY A 147 -2.14 -9.50 -1.51
C GLY A 147 -2.22 -8.12 -0.86
N LEU A 148 -2.27 -8.02 0.47
CA LEU A 148 -2.29 -6.74 1.18
C LEU A 148 -0.90 -6.06 1.26
N GLY A 149 0.16 -6.83 1.04
CA GLY A 149 1.54 -6.34 1.09
C GLY A 149 2.06 -6.09 2.51
N TYR A 150 3.37 -5.80 2.63
CA TYR A 150 4.04 -5.58 3.92
C TYR A 150 3.75 -6.67 4.97
N TYR A 151 4.10 -7.92 4.65
CA TYR A 151 3.78 -9.11 5.45
C TYR A 151 4.38 -9.11 6.86
N SER A 152 5.43 -8.33 7.11
CA SER A 152 5.93 -8.10 8.47
C SER A 152 4.84 -7.53 9.40
N ARG A 153 3.85 -6.81 8.87
CA ARG A 153 2.69 -6.34 9.65
C ARG A 153 1.86 -7.49 10.20
N ALA A 154 1.53 -8.48 9.36
CA ALA A 154 0.76 -9.65 9.76
C ALA A 154 1.54 -10.50 10.78
N LYS A 155 2.85 -10.71 10.52
CA LYS A 155 3.74 -11.41 11.43
C LYS A 155 3.81 -10.71 12.79
N ASN A 156 4.04 -9.40 12.81
CA ASN A 156 4.12 -8.64 14.06
C ASN A 156 2.79 -8.65 14.82
N LEU A 157 1.65 -8.53 14.11
CA LEU A 157 0.32 -8.65 14.70
C LEU A 157 0.12 -10.01 15.38
N TYR A 158 0.49 -11.10 14.70
CA TYR A 158 0.41 -12.45 15.24
C TYR A 158 1.34 -12.68 16.45
N GLU A 159 2.60 -12.23 16.38
CA GLU A 159 3.54 -12.35 17.50
C GLU A 159 3.12 -11.49 18.71
N ALA A 160 2.61 -10.27 18.47
CA ALA A 160 2.03 -9.45 19.51
C ALA A 160 0.78 -10.12 20.14
N ALA A 161 -0.06 -10.79 19.35
CA ALA A 161 -1.23 -11.51 19.84
C ALA A 161 -0.82 -12.66 20.78
N LYS A 162 0.25 -13.40 20.44
CA LYS A 162 0.82 -14.43 21.33
C LYS A 162 1.32 -13.84 22.65
N ILE A 163 2.03 -12.71 22.60
CA ILE A 163 2.49 -12.01 23.81
C ILE A 163 1.30 -11.62 24.69
N ILE A 164 0.23 -11.08 24.11
CA ILE A 164 -0.98 -10.69 24.85
C ILE A 164 -1.66 -11.93 25.47
N ARG A 165 -1.77 -13.04 24.73
CA ARG A 165 -2.32 -14.29 25.26
C ARG A 165 -1.53 -14.79 26.47
N LEU A 166 -0.20 -14.85 26.36
CA LEU A 166 0.66 -15.38 27.40
C LEU A 166 0.79 -14.48 28.63
N SER A 167 1.03 -13.18 28.42
CA SER A 167 1.39 -12.26 29.51
C SER A 167 0.20 -11.53 30.15
N LYS A 168 -0.95 -11.48 29.46
CA LYS A 168 -2.11 -10.69 29.88
C LYS A 168 -3.42 -11.48 29.81
N ASN A 169 -3.35 -12.82 29.72
CA ASN A 169 -4.51 -13.71 29.61
C ASN A 169 -5.49 -13.30 28.50
N GLY A 170 -4.96 -12.85 27.36
CA GLY A 170 -5.76 -12.41 26.21
C GLY A 170 -6.34 -10.98 26.32
N LYS A 171 -6.06 -10.24 27.40
CA LYS A 171 -6.48 -8.84 27.56
C LYS A 171 -5.50 -7.88 26.91
N ILE A 172 -5.97 -7.15 25.90
CA ILE A 172 -5.21 -6.10 25.22
C ILE A 172 -4.90 -4.97 26.22
N PRO A 173 -3.65 -4.47 26.27
CA PRO A 173 -3.28 -3.35 27.13
C PRO A 173 -4.11 -2.09 26.83
N GLN A 174 -4.50 -1.37 27.87
CA GLN A 174 -5.46 -0.27 27.73
C GLN A 174 -4.80 1.08 27.46
N THR A 175 -3.52 1.22 27.79
CA THR A 175 -2.78 2.48 27.63
C THR A 175 -1.87 2.44 26.41
N ALA A 176 -1.69 3.60 25.76
CA ALA A 176 -0.79 3.75 24.64
C ALA A 176 0.64 3.32 25.02
N GLU A 177 1.09 3.64 26.23
CA GLU A 177 2.44 3.28 26.70
C GLU A 177 2.66 1.76 26.76
N GLU A 178 1.69 0.99 27.24
CA GLU A 178 1.81 -0.47 27.24
C GLU A 178 1.66 -1.06 25.84
N LEU A 179 0.77 -0.50 25.01
CA LEU A 179 0.56 -0.93 23.64
C LEU A 179 1.81 -0.72 22.77
N GLU A 180 2.56 0.37 22.95
CA GLU A 180 3.81 0.65 22.23
C GLU A 180 4.90 -0.40 22.46
N LYS A 181 4.80 -1.21 23.52
CA LYS A 181 5.75 -2.30 23.81
C LYS A 181 5.52 -3.53 22.92
N LEU A 182 4.39 -3.60 22.22
CA LEU A 182 4.03 -4.75 21.39
C LEU A 182 4.70 -4.68 20.01
N PRO A 183 5.13 -5.84 19.45
CA PRO A 183 5.68 -5.91 18.11
C PRO A 183 4.77 -5.26 17.06
N GLY A 184 5.34 -4.35 16.25
CA GLY A 184 4.62 -3.69 15.16
C GLY A 184 3.60 -2.62 15.59
N VAL A 185 3.44 -2.37 16.89
CA VAL A 185 2.59 -1.30 17.42
C VAL A 185 3.45 -0.07 17.69
N GLY A 186 3.46 0.86 16.73
CA GLY A 186 4.08 2.16 16.93
C GLY A 186 3.13 3.13 17.65
N ARG A 187 3.67 4.29 18.08
CA ARG A 187 2.92 5.35 18.78
C ARG A 187 1.58 5.73 18.15
N TYR A 188 1.51 5.84 16.83
CA TYR A 188 0.26 6.10 16.11
C TYR A 188 -0.80 5.02 16.43
N THR A 189 -0.45 3.75 16.22
CA THR A 189 -1.36 2.62 16.42
C THR A 189 -1.74 2.48 17.89
N ALA A 190 -0.78 2.68 18.81
CA ALA A 190 -1.02 2.63 20.24
C ALA A 190 -2.04 3.68 20.69
N CYS A 191 -1.84 4.96 20.32
CA CYS A 191 -2.80 6.02 20.62
C CYS A 191 -4.16 5.79 19.95
N ALA A 192 -4.19 5.24 18.73
CA ALA A 192 -5.44 4.95 18.03
C ALA A 192 -6.25 3.88 18.79
N ILE A 193 -5.62 2.75 19.15
CA ILE A 193 -6.27 1.69 19.92
C ILE A 193 -6.74 2.21 21.28
N SER A 194 -5.87 2.89 22.03
CA SER A 194 -6.19 3.32 23.38
C SER A 194 -7.29 4.38 23.43
N SER A 195 -7.27 5.33 22.51
CA SER A 195 -8.32 6.36 22.44
C SER A 195 -9.65 5.84 21.91
N ILE A 196 -9.64 4.96 20.89
CA ILE A 196 -10.87 4.48 20.25
C ILE A 196 -11.55 3.40 21.09
N ALA A 197 -10.80 2.42 21.61
CA ALA A 197 -11.39 1.29 22.32
C ALA A 197 -11.49 1.48 23.84
N PHE A 198 -10.55 2.22 24.42
CA PHE A 198 -10.45 2.38 25.89
C PHE A 198 -10.73 3.80 26.38
N GLY A 199 -10.92 4.77 25.47
CA GLY A 199 -11.20 6.15 25.84
C GLY A 199 -10.00 6.89 26.44
N GLU A 200 -8.77 6.40 26.23
CA GLU A 200 -7.58 7.11 26.70
C GLU A 200 -7.47 8.47 25.99
N ARG A 201 -7.26 9.54 26.76
CA ARG A 201 -7.08 10.90 26.26
C ARG A 201 -5.69 11.09 25.63
N LYS A 202 -5.45 10.40 24.51
CA LYS A 202 -4.21 10.45 23.73
C LYS A 202 -4.50 10.78 22.28
N ALA A 203 -3.83 11.80 21.77
CA ALA A 203 -3.92 12.08 20.35
C ALA A 203 -3.13 11.07 19.54
N THR A 204 -3.72 10.62 18.45
CA THR A 204 -3.00 9.90 17.40
C THR A 204 -2.75 10.82 16.22
N VAL A 205 -1.65 10.61 15.50
CA VAL A 205 -1.20 11.50 14.42
C VAL A 205 -0.68 10.67 13.25
N ASP A 206 -1.50 10.54 12.20
CA ASP A 206 -1.12 9.99 10.90
C ASP A 206 -0.83 11.10 9.87
N GLY A 207 -0.55 10.72 8.63
CA GLY A 207 -0.32 11.69 7.55
C GLY A 207 -1.53 12.59 7.25
N ASN A 208 -2.76 12.16 7.56
CA ASN A 208 -3.96 12.98 7.42
C ASN A 208 -4.03 14.06 8.49
N ILE A 209 -3.91 13.66 9.77
CA ILE A 209 -3.93 14.58 10.91
C ILE A 209 -2.75 15.56 10.82
N GLN A 210 -1.57 15.09 10.46
CA GLN A 210 -0.41 15.95 10.20
C GLN A 210 -0.74 17.08 9.25
N ARG A 211 -1.37 16.75 8.12
CA ARG A 211 -1.70 17.73 7.09
C ARG A 211 -2.76 18.71 7.55
N VAL A 212 -3.82 18.23 8.21
CA VAL A 212 -4.87 19.07 8.78
C VAL A 212 -4.29 20.06 9.78
N LEU A 213 -3.58 19.57 10.80
CA LEU A 213 -3.01 20.42 11.85
C LEU A 213 -1.93 21.37 11.31
N SER A 214 -1.11 20.93 10.35
CA SER A 214 -0.12 21.82 9.72
C SER A 214 -0.76 22.99 9.00
N ARG A 215 -1.86 22.76 8.30
CA ARG A 215 -2.62 23.82 7.62
C ARG A 215 -3.32 24.71 8.62
N MET A 216 -3.96 24.14 9.63
CA MET A 216 -4.63 24.90 10.68
C MET A 216 -3.67 25.85 11.41
N LEU A 217 -2.41 25.43 11.60
CA LEU A 217 -1.45 26.13 12.45
C LEU A 217 -0.27 26.72 11.68
N CYS A 218 -0.36 26.78 10.34
CA CYS A 218 0.71 27.27 9.45
C CYS A 218 2.10 26.62 9.71
N VAL A 219 2.15 25.33 10.00
CA VAL A 219 3.41 24.61 10.28
C VAL A 219 4.01 24.12 8.96
N GLY A 220 4.98 24.86 8.43
CA GLY A 220 5.64 24.62 7.14
C GLY A 220 6.86 23.69 7.20
N GLU A 221 7.05 22.99 8.32
CA GLU A 221 8.21 22.12 8.53
C GLU A 221 8.10 20.82 7.73
N ASN A 222 9.23 20.16 7.48
CA ASN A 222 9.24 18.85 6.84
C ASN A 222 8.45 17.84 7.71
N PRO A 223 7.42 17.17 7.16
CA PRO A 223 6.56 16.25 7.92
C PRO A 223 7.29 15.01 8.43
N THR A 224 8.52 14.75 8.00
CA THR A 224 9.36 13.67 8.52
C THR A 224 10.29 14.09 9.65
N SER A 225 10.31 15.37 10.04
CA SER A 225 11.22 15.84 11.10
C SER A 225 10.71 15.47 12.49
N ARG A 226 11.63 15.14 13.40
CA ARG A 226 11.29 14.79 14.80
C ARG A 226 10.65 15.97 15.54
N ILE A 227 11.08 17.19 15.23
CA ILE A 227 10.56 18.44 15.80
C ILE A 227 9.09 18.61 15.42
N PHE A 228 8.74 18.37 14.15
CA PHE A 228 7.37 18.44 13.66
C PHE A 228 6.45 17.48 14.41
N PHE A 229 6.84 16.21 14.53
CA PHE A 229 6.07 15.21 15.29
C PHE A 229 5.92 15.59 16.77
N THR A 230 6.99 16.09 17.40
CA THR A 230 6.96 16.46 18.83
C THR A 230 6.00 17.63 19.08
N LEU A 231 6.07 18.67 18.25
CA LEU A 231 5.20 19.85 18.32
C LEU A 231 3.74 19.46 18.09
N LEU A 232 3.46 18.72 17.01
CA LEU A 232 2.11 18.39 16.60
C LEU A 232 1.42 17.41 17.57
N CYS A 233 2.11 16.35 17.99
CA CYS A 233 1.53 15.33 18.88
C CYS A 233 1.39 15.85 20.32
N ARG A 234 2.48 16.33 20.94
CA ARG A 234 2.51 16.56 22.40
C ARG A 234 1.96 17.92 22.84
N LYS A 235 2.02 18.95 21.99
CA LYS A 235 1.61 20.31 22.40
C LYS A 235 0.30 20.77 21.78
N ILE A 236 -0.06 20.22 20.63
CA ILE A 236 -1.22 20.67 19.86
C ILE A 236 -2.34 19.65 19.98
N ALA A 237 -2.08 18.40 19.59
CA ALA A 237 -3.13 17.40 19.54
C ALA A 237 -3.55 16.91 20.93
N ASP A 238 -2.59 16.65 21.85
CA ASP A 238 -2.92 16.27 23.24
C ASP A 238 -3.64 17.39 24.02
N ASN A 239 -3.43 18.67 23.69
CA ASN A 239 -4.17 19.78 24.29
C ASN A 239 -5.57 19.95 23.67
N ALA A 240 -5.69 19.75 22.36
CA ALA A 240 -6.94 19.89 21.63
C ALA A 240 -7.89 18.70 21.79
N ILE A 241 -7.41 17.52 22.19
CA ILE A 241 -8.24 16.31 22.26
C ILE A 241 -9.38 16.45 23.29
N CYS A 242 -10.56 15.96 22.88
CA CYS A 242 -11.75 15.90 23.71
C CYS A 242 -11.57 14.95 24.90
N SER A 243 -12.07 15.34 26.08
CA SER A 243 -11.94 14.53 27.31
C SER A 243 -12.96 13.40 27.38
N ASP A 244 -14.13 13.57 26.80
CA ASP A 244 -15.26 12.63 26.78
C ASP A 244 -15.21 11.67 25.59
N ARG A 245 -14.76 12.13 24.43
CA ARG A 245 -14.75 11.37 23.16
C ARG A 245 -13.42 11.43 22.42
N PRO A 246 -12.29 11.02 23.04
CA PRO A 246 -10.98 11.12 22.41
C PRO A 246 -10.85 10.27 21.13
N GLY A 247 -11.47 9.09 21.10
CA GLY A 247 -11.50 8.22 19.92
C GLY A 247 -12.21 8.84 18.71
N ASP A 248 -13.41 9.40 18.92
CA ASP A 248 -14.16 10.07 17.84
C ASP A 248 -13.44 11.33 17.37
N PHE A 249 -12.85 12.11 18.28
CA PHE A 249 -12.06 13.28 17.92
C PHE A 249 -10.89 12.92 17.00
N ASN A 250 -10.14 11.88 17.36
CA ASN A 250 -9.03 11.37 16.55
C ASN A 250 -9.52 10.92 15.16
N GLN A 251 -10.58 10.12 15.11
CA GLN A 251 -11.14 9.65 13.84
C GLN A 251 -11.72 10.78 12.99
N ALA A 252 -12.31 11.81 13.60
CA ALA A 252 -12.84 12.97 12.91
C ALA A 252 -11.74 13.76 12.20
N LEU A 253 -10.58 13.97 12.85
CA LEU A 253 -9.43 14.61 12.20
C LEU A 253 -8.88 13.77 11.04
N MET A 254 -8.82 12.44 11.19
CA MET A 254 -8.44 11.55 10.08
C MET A 254 -9.42 11.67 8.92
N GLU A 255 -10.72 11.70 9.20
CA GLU A 255 -11.78 11.75 8.20
C GLU A 255 -11.78 13.09 7.44
N ILE A 256 -11.63 14.22 8.14
CA ILE A 256 -11.42 15.54 7.52
C ILE A 256 -10.21 15.50 6.61
N GLY A 257 -9.07 14.96 7.08
CA GLY A 257 -7.88 14.85 6.25
C GLY A 257 -8.12 13.98 5.02
N SER A 258 -8.83 12.87 5.16
CA SER A 258 -9.09 11.93 4.08
C SER A 258 -10.06 12.46 3.02
N LEU A 259 -11.10 13.20 3.40
CA LEU A 259 -12.21 13.56 2.52
C LEU A 259 -12.17 15.01 2.03
N ILE A 260 -11.79 15.94 2.91
CA ILE A 260 -11.92 17.38 2.65
C ILE A 260 -10.55 18.02 2.48
N CYS A 261 -9.71 17.89 3.50
CA CYS A 261 -8.39 18.50 3.58
C CYS A 261 -7.36 17.60 2.88
N THR A 262 -7.59 17.29 1.61
CA THR A 262 -6.79 16.35 0.80
C THR A 262 -5.41 16.92 0.42
N PRO A 263 -4.45 16.08 -0.02
CA PRO A 263 -3.11 16.56 -0.40
C PRO A 263 -3.11 17.61 -1.52
N LYS A 264 -3.98 17.44 -2.52
CA LYS A 264 -4.16 18.34 -3.66
C LYS A 264 -5.61 18.79 -3.73
N ASN A 265 -5.83 20.07 -4.03
CA ASN A 265 -7.16 20.67 -4.17
C ASN A 265 -8.08 20.38 -2.96
N PRO A 266 -7.68 20.76 -1.74
CA PRO A 266 -8.55 20.60 -0.58
C PRO A 266 -9.80 21.48 -0.70
N ASP A 267 -10.94 20.94 -0.30
CA ASP A 267 -12.22 21.66 -0.32
C ASP A 267 -12.36 22.55 0.93
N CYS A 268 -11.62 23.65 0.94
CA CYS A 268 -11.59 24.55 2.10
C CYS A 268 -12.91 25.29 2.31
N SER A 269 -13.68 25.53 1.26
CA SER A 269 -14.98 26.21 1.32
C SER A 269 -15.99 25.37 2.10
N ASN A 270 -16.03 24.06 1.86
CA ASN A 270 -16.93 23.14 2.58
C ASN A 270 -16.30 22.50 3.82
N CYS A 271 -15.09 22.92 4.21
CA CYS A 271 -14.43 22.37 5.39
C CYS A 271 -15.08 22.91 6.68
N PRO A 272 -15.65 22.06 7.55
CA PRO A 272 -16.40 22.49 8.74
C PRO A 272 -15.52 23.26 9.74
N ILE A 273 -14.22 23.03 9.71
CA ILE A 273 -13.25 23.65 10.63
C ILE A 273 -12.44 24.77 9.95
N ASN A 274 -12.87 25.27 8.79
CA ASN A 274 -12.16 26.32 8.04
C ASN A 274 -12.02 27.63 8.82
N ILE A 275 -12.99 27.97 9.66
CA ILE A 275 -12.98 29.14 10.56
C ILE A 275 -11.84 29.09 11.59
N PHE A 276 -11.26 27.92 11.83
CA PHE A 276 -10.13 27.71 12.72
C PHE A 276 -8.80 27.57 11.97
N CYS A 277 -8.80 27.61 10.63
CA CYS A 277 -7.63 27.33 9.82
C CYS A 277 -6.83 28.59 9.49
N ASN A 278 -5.66 28.75 10.10
CA ASN A 278 -4.81 29.93 9.86
C ASN A 278 -4.29 30.00 8.42
N ALA A 279 -3.99 28.87 7.78
CA ALA A 279 -3.58 28.89 6.37
C ALA A 279 -4.72 29.32 5.45
N TYR A 280 -5.97 28.92 5.71
CA TYR A 280 -7.13 29.33 4.91
C TYR A 280 -7.43 30.82 5.09
N LYS A 281 -7.41 31.32 6.33
CA LYS A 281 -7.58 32.75 6.62
C LYS A 281 -6.54 33.63 5.89
N LYS A 282 -5.32 33.14 5.73
CA LYS A 282 -4.28 33.85 4.96
C LYS A 282 -4.57 33.89 3.47
N VAL A 283 -5.14 32.83 2.90
CA VAL A 283 -5.53 32.80 1.48
C VAL A 283 -6.60 33.85 1.19
N ILE A 284 -7.67 33.89 1.98
CA ILE A 284 -8.80 34.81 1.74
C ILE A 284 -8.37 36.28 1.90
N LYS A 285 -7.55 36.60 2.92
CA LYS A 285 -7.08 37.98 3.15
C LYS A 285 -6.19 38.55 2.03
N ILE A 286 -5.55 37.69 1.24
CA ILE A 286 -4.70 38.10 0.10
C ILE A 286 -5.57 38.46 -1.12
N ASP A 287 -6.75 37.85 -1.24
CA ASP A 287 -7.67 38.03 -2.38
C ASP A 287 -8.35 39.41 -2.38
N GLU A 288 -8.52 40.01 -1.19
CA GLU A 288 -9.13 41.34 -1.04
C GLU A 288 -8.18 42.50 -1.39
N SER A 289 -6.88 42.26 -1.59
CA SER A 289 -5.88 43.35 -1.67
C SER A 289 -4.90 43.31 -2.85
N LEU A 290 -5.04 42.44 -3.85
CA LEU A 290 -4.06 42.35 -4.94
C LEU A 290 -4.67 42.32 -6.35
N THR A 291 -4.61 43.48 -6.99
CA THR A 291 -4.58 43.70 -8.43
C THR A 291 -3.50 42.86 -9.13
N LEU A 292 -3.77 42.53 -10.41
CA LEU A 292 -2.89 41.90 -11.39
C LEU A 292 -1.38 42.14 -11.14
N PHE A 293 -0.57 41.10 -11.31
CA PHE A 293 0.91 41.05 -11.21
C PHE A 293 1.50 40.91 -9.79
N THR A 294 1.45 39.70 -9.21
CA THR A 294 2.38 39.32 -8.14
C THR A 294 2.93 37.89 -8.31
N CYS A 295 4.24 37.85 -8.61
CA CYS A 295 5.27 36.85 -8.33
C CYS A 295 4.86 35.36 -8.09
N MET A 296 5.45 34.45 -8.88
CA MET A 296 5.34 32.98 -8.78
C MET A 296 5.67 32.38 -7.39
N TYR A 297 6.33 33.15 -6.51
CA TYR A 297 6.68 32.77 -5.14
C TYR A 297 5.65 33.19 -4.07
N PHE A 298 4.60 33.95 -4.41
CA PHE A 298 3.60 34.48 -3.49
C PHE A 298 2.23 33.76 -3.51
N ARG A 299 2.08 32.63 -4.21
CA ARG A 299 0.89 31.77 -4.11
C ARG A 299 0.89 31.02 -2.76
N LEU A 300 0.60 31.72 -1.67
CA LEU A 300 0.44 31.14 -0.33
C LEU A 300 -0.88 30.37 -0.23
N GLY A 301 -0.96 29.19 -0.85
CA GLY A 301 -2.09 28.29 -0.68
C GLY A 301 -1.95 27.43 0.58
N VAL A 302 -3.07 26.95 1.12
CA VAL A 302 -3.10 25.90 2.17
C VAL A 302 -2.24 24.68 1.82
N GLN A 303 -2.00 24.42 0.53
CA GLN A 303 -1.17 23.31 0.04
C GLN A 303 0.33 23.49 0.31
N ASN A 304 0.78 24.66 0.76
CA ASN A 304 2.16 24.87 1.22
C ASN A 304 2.45 24.23 2.57
N TYR A 305 1.43 23.72 3.24
CA TYR A 305 1.51 23.05 4.54
C TYR A 305 1.00 21.60 4.43
N PRO A 306 1.73 20.60 4.96
CA PRO A 306 3.07 20.71 5.55
C PRO A 306 4.16 21.00 4.49
N GLY A 307 5.38 21.27 4.94
CA GLY A 307 6.53 21.44 4.05
C GLY A 307 6.78 20.22 3.17
N ARG A 308 7.59 20.40 2.12
CA ARG A 308 7.87 19.31 1.17
C ARG A 308 8.68 18.20 1.84
N LYS A 309 8.22 16.96 1.68
CA LYS A 309 9.00 15.77 2.03
C LYS A 309 10.14 15.57 1.04
N VAL A 310 11.37 15.53 1.51
CA VAL A 310 12.53 15.12 0.71
C VAL A 310 12.47 13.61 0.50
N ARG A 311 12.41 13.16 -0.76
CA ARG A 311 12.42 11.73 -1.11
C ARG A 311 13.82 11.33 -1.57
N LYS A 312 14.41 10.32 -0.93
CA LYS A 312 15.62 9.66 -1.45
C LYS A 312 15.25 8.84 -2.70
N PRO A 313 16.13 8.76 -3.71
CA PRO A 313 15.91 7.88 -4.85
C PRO A 313 15.90 6.41 -4.40
N SER A 314 15.06 5.59 -5.04
CA SER A 314 15.03 4.15 -4.81
C SER A 314 16.32 3.50 -5.33
N LYS A 315 16.80 2.46 -4.64
CA LYS A 315 17.91 1.64 -5.13
C LYS A 315 17.42 0.78 -6.31
N LYS A 316 18.21 0.71 -7.38
CA LYS A 316 17.92 -0.19 -8.52
C LYS A 316 18.58 -1.53 -8.30
N GLU A 317 17.84 -2.62 -8.49
CA GLU A 317 18.35 -3.99 -8.33
C GLU A 317 17.95 -4.86 -9.52
N ASN A 318 18.88 -5.72 -9.97
CA ASN A 318 18.59 -6.78 -10.94
C ASN A 318 18.71 -8.12 -10.24
N LYS A 319 17.74 -9.01 -10.48
CA LYS A 319 17.72 -10.36 -9.91
C LYS A 319 17.32 -11.37 -10.99
N THR A 320 17.84 -12.58 -10.90
CA THR A 320 17.45 -13.70 -11.76
C THR A 320 16.57 -14.68 -11.00
N VAL A 321 15.43 -15.05 -11.57
CA VAL A 321 14.49 -16.04 -11.02
C VAL A 321 14.56 -17.29 -11.89
N ILE A 322 14.87 -18.43 -11.27
CA ILE A 322 15.08 -19.68 -11.99
C ILE A 322 13.99 -20.70 -11.66
N PHE A 323 13.12 -20.94 -12.63
CA PHE A 323 12.13 -22.00 -12.58
C PHE A 323 12.77 -23.35 -12.92
N MET A 324 13.21 -24.06 -11.88
CA MET A 324 13.72 -25.43 -11.98
C MET A 324 12.57 -26.42 -11.89
N SER A 325 12.28 -27.13 -12.97
CA SER A 325 11.26 -28.19 -13.03
C SER A 325 11.92 -29.56 -12.87
N ARG A 326 11.44 -30.36 -11.92
CA ARG A 326 11.96 -31.71 -11.69
C ARG A 326 11.51 -32.64 -12.79
N SER A 327 12.44 -33.43 -13.34
CA SER A 327 12.18 -34.26 -14.52
C SER A 327 11.09 -35.33 -14.34
N ILE A 328 10.88 -35.81 -13.12
CA ILE A 328 9.98 -36.95 -12.84
C ILE A 328 8.51 -36.55 -12.75
N ASP A 329 8.20 -35.37 -12.22
CA ASP A 329 6.83 -34.95 -11.90
C ASP A 329 6.53 -33.49 -12.29
N ASN A 330 7.48 -32.81 -12.94
CA ASN A 330 7.40 -31.41 -13.33
C ASN A 330 7.09 -30.42 -12.19
N LYS A 331 7.29 -30.81 -10.92
CA LYS A 331 7.17 -29.89 -9.79
C LYS A 331 8.33 -28.90 -9.78
N PHE A 332 8.08 -27.71 -9.23
CA PHE A 332 9.06 -26.64 -9.10
C PHE A 332 9.74 -26.66 -7.74
N LEU A 333 11.03 -26.29 -7.71
CA LEU A 333 11.74 -26.05 -6.47
C LEU A 333 11.29 -24.71 -5.87
N CYS A 334 10.62 -24.76 -4.74
CA CYS A 334 10.15 -23.61 -3.99
C CYS A 334 10.90 -23.49 -2.67
N ILE A 335 11.23 -22.27 -2.28
CA ILE A 335 12.02 -21.95 -1.10
C ILE A 335 11.21 -21.00 -0.22
N LYS A 336 11.10 -21.30 1.07
CA LYS A 336 10.53 -20.37 2.05
C LYS A 336 11.62 -19.40 2.47
N ARG A 337 11.36 -18.10 2.33
CA ARG A 337 12.29 -17.04 2.75
C ARG A 337 12.47 -17.09 4.26
N LEU A 338 13.69 -16.77 4.70
CA LEU A 338 14.02 -16.64 6.12
C LEU A 338 13.07 -15.69 6.84
N ASP A 339 13.00 -15.84 8.16
CA ASP A 339 12.11 -15.08 9.04
C ASP A 339 12.47 -13.59 9.22
N SER A 340 13.55 -13.15 8.59
CA SER A 340 14.04 -11.76 8.61
C SER A 340 14.26 -11.21 7.20
N GLY A 341 14.22 -9.89 7.07
CA GLY A 341 14.46 -9.19 5.79
C GLY A 341 13.24 -9.05 4.89
N LEU A 342 13.48 -8.66 3.64
CA LEU A 342 12.43 -8.36 2.66
C LEU A 342 11.62 -9.63 2.33
N LEU A 343 10.29 -9.53 2.36
CA LEU A 343 9.34 -10.61 2.07
C LEU A 343 9.53 -11.86 2.97
N SER A 344 9.97 -11.68 4.21
CA SER A 344 10.22 -12.78 5.14
C SER A 344 9.01 -13.71 5.33
N GLY A 345 9.29 -15.01 5.44
CA GLY A 345 8.27 -16.06 5.65
C GLY A 345 7.41 -16.41 4.42
N LEU A 346 7.54 -15.69 3.30
CA LEU A 346 6.85 -16.03 2.05
C LEU A 346 7.57 -17.12 1.27
N TRP A 347 6.81 -17.84 0.46
CA TRP A 347 7.35 -18.77 -0.51
C TRP A 347 7.77 -18.04 -1.80
N GLU A 348 8.89 -18.48 -2.37
CA GLU A 348 9.39 -18.00 -3.66
C GLU A 348 10.03 -19.13 -4.48
N ILE A 349 10.17 -18.86 -5.78
CA ILE A 349 11.06 -19.62 -6.66
C ILE A 349 12.49 -19.12 -6.42
N LEU A 350 13.50 -19.96 -6.67
CA LEU A 350 14.91 -19.58 -6.50
C LEU A 350 15.21 -18.22 -7.16
N VAL A 351 15.59 -17.26 -6.32
CA VAL A 351 16.04 -15.92 -6.74
C VAL A 351 17.53 -15.79 -6.45
N ILE A 352 18.28 -15.30 -7.44
CA ILE A 352 19.72 -15.04 -7.37
C ILE A 352 19.93 -13.56 -7.66
N ASP A 353 20.80 -12.91 -6.90
CA ASP A 353 21.16 -11.51 -7.14
C ASP A 353 22.00 -11.39 -8.42
N GLY A 354 21.72 -10.37 -9.23
CA GLY A 354 22.35 -10.17 -10.53
C GLY A 354 21.61 -10.81 -11.70
N VAL A 355 22.21 -10.69 -12.89
CA VAL A 355 21.68 -11.23 -14.15
C VAL A 355 22.56 -12.40 -14.57
N ILE A 356 21.94 -13.57 -14.73
CA ILE A 356 22.62 -14.76 -15.28
C ILE A 356 22.44 -14.74 -16.78
N VAL A 357 23.56 -14.71 -17.50
CA VAL A 357 23.61 -14.73 -18.96
C VAL A 357 24.01 -16.11 -19.49
N GLU A 358 24.56 -16.93 -18.62
CA GLU A 358 25.02 -18.27 -18.89
C GLU A 358 23.86 -19.21 -19.22
N LYS A 359 24.10 -20.14 -20.15
CA LYS A 359 23.13 -21.19 -20.51
C LYS A 359 23.15 -22.39 -19.55
N HIS A 360 23.86 -22.30 -18.43
CA HIS A 360 23.95 -23.33 -17.41
C HIS A 360 23.54 -22.81 -16.03
N LEU A 361 23.14 -23.72 -15.13
CA LEU A 361 22.90 -23.36 -13.74
C LEU A 361 24.24 -23.03 -13.07
N PRO A 362 24.30 -22.01 -12.19
CA PRO A 362 25.49 -21.78 -11.38
C PRO A 362 25.84 -23.03 -10.56
N GLU A 363 27.11 -23.42 -10.53
CA GLU A 363 27.56 -24.62 -9.80
C GLU A 363 27.20 -24.58 -8.32
N SER A 364 27.19 -23.38 -7.73
CA SER A 364 26.76 -23.15 -6.34
C SER A 364 25.30 -23.57 -6.10
N VAL A 365 24.43 -23.44 -7.09
CA VAL A 365 23.02 -23.87 -7.03
C VAL A 365 22.92 -25.39 -7.14
N GLU A 366 23.62 -25.99 -8.11
CA GLU A 366 23.63 -27.44 -8.30
C GLU A 366 24.16 -28.17 -7.06
N LYS A 367 25.26 -27.67 -6.48
CA LYS A 367 25.85 -28.20 -5.25
C LYS A 367 24.91 -28.01 -4.05
N LYS A 368 24.36 -26.81 -3.86
CA LYS A 368 23.48 -26.49 -2.71
C LYS A 368 22.23 -27.37 -2.67
N PHE A 369 21.60 -27.59 -3.81
CA PHE A 369 20.34 -28.35 -3.88
C PHE A 369 20.52 -29.80 -4.35
N LYS A 370 21.77 -30.27 -4.47
CA LYS A 370 22.13 -31.64 -4.91
C LYS A 370 21.36 -32.05 -6.18
N LEU A 371 21.42 -31.20 -7.20
CA LEU A 371 20.70 -31.38 -8.45
C LEU A 371 21.63 -31.20 -9.65
N LYS A 372 21.25 -31.78 -10.80
CA LYS A 372 21.96 -31.62 -12.06
C LYS A 372 21.00 -31.13 -13.14
N MET A 373 21.35 -30.07 -13.84
CA MET A 373 20.56 -29.54 -14.94
C MET A 373 20.48 -30.54 -16.11
N ILE A 374 19.32 -30.58 -16.75
CA ILE A 374 19.09 -31.29 -18.01
C ILE A 374 18.87 -30.24 -19.11
N GLY A 375 19.70 -30.28 -20.14
CA GLY A 375 19.64 -29.34 -21.26
C GLY A 375 20.27 -27.99 -20.91
N THR A 376 19.57 -26.90 -21.22
CA THR A 376 20.06 -25.53 -21.05
C THR A 376 19.12 -24.68 -20.21
N LEU A 377 19.69 -23.63 -19.59
CA LEU A 377 18.95 -22.56 -18.95
C LEU A 377 18.35 -21.65 -20.03
N ASN A 378 17.02 -21.54 -20.06
CA ASN A 378 16.29 -20.80 -21.08
C ASN A 378 15.70 -19.52 -20.52
N PHE A 379 16.11 -18.37 -21.06
CA PHE A 379 15.52 -17.08 -20.72
C PHE A 379 14.08 -16.96 -21.21
N CYS A 380 13.18 -16.51 -20.33
CA CYS A 380 11.74 -16.42 -20.56
C CYS A 380 11.22 -14.98 -20.60
N GLY A 381 12.05 -13.98 -20.29
CA GLY A 381 11.68 -12.56 -20.30
C GLY A 381 11.98 -11.84 -18.98
N THR A 382 11.63 -10.56 -18.93
CA THR A 382 11.83 -9.71 -17.76
C THR A 382 10.50 -9.21 -17.17
N ILE A 383 10.53 -8.91 -15.86
CA ILE A 383 9.44 -8.24 -15.15
C ILE A 383 10.04 -7.13 -14.28
N PHE A 384 9.49 -5.93 -14.40
CA PHE A 384 9.76 -4.84 -13.48
C PHE A 384 8.78 -4.88 -12.29
N HIS A 385 9.32 -4.77 -11.08
CA HIS A 385 8.54 -4.67 -9.85
C HIS A 385 9.08 -3.56 -8.95
N LYS A 386 8.18 -2.65 -8.56
CA LYS A 386 8.51 -1.51 -7.72
C LYS A 386 8.14 -1.76 -6.26
N PHE A 387 9.12 -1.62 -5.38
CA PHE A 387 8.96 -1.49 -3.94
C PHE A 387 9.13 -0.03 -3.52
N SER A 388 8.80 0.28 -2.27
CA SER A 388 8.90 1.66 -1.74
C SER A 388 10.31 2.23 -1.71
N HIS A 389 11.34 1.39 -1.64
CA HIS A 389 12.76 1.78 -1.57
C HIS A 389 13.64 1.06 -2.60
N ILE A 390 13.08 0.13 -3.38
CA ILE A 390 13.79 -0.68 -4.36
C ILE A 390 12.99 -0.73 -5.66
N ASP A 391 13.65 -0.43 -6.77
CA ASP A 391 13.13 -0.68 -8.12
C ASP A 391 13.82 -1.95 -8.64
N CYS A 392 13.11 -3.08 -8.66
CA CYS A 392 13.69 -4.39 -8.97
C CYS A 392 13.28 -4.88 -10.36
N THR A 393 14.26 -5.26 -11.17
CA THR A 393 14.05 -5.95 -12.44
C THR A 393 14.39 -7.42 -12.27
N TYR A 394 13.41 -8.28 -12.54
CA TYR A 394 13.55 -9.72 -12.49
C TYR A 394 13.76 -10.30 -13.88
N HIS A 395 14.82 -11.06 -14.07
CA HIS A 395 15.13 -11.84 -15.27
C HIS A 395 14.68 -13.28 -15.04
N ILE A 396 13.73 -13.76 -15.82
CA ILE A 396 13.10 -15.06 -15.60
C ILE A 396 13.78 -16.07 -16.51
N SER A 397 14.26 -17.16 -15.94
CA SER A 397 14.83 -18.29 -16.67
C SER A 397 14.20 -19.60 -16.21
N CYS A 398 14.23 -20.63 -17.06
CA CYS A 398 13.71 -21.95 -16.74
C CYS A 398 14.60 -23.07 -17.23
N CYS A 399 14.65 -24.17 -16.49
CA CYS A 399 15.36 -25.39 -16.87
C CYS A 399 14.67 -26.64 -16.30
N LYS A 400 15.06 -27.80 -16.83
CA LYS A 400 14.74 -29.09 -16.23
C LYS A 400 15.92 -29.55 -15.39
N VAL A 401 15.64 -30.20 -14.27
CA VAL A 401 16.67 -30.72 -13.37
C VAL A 401 16.38 -32.16 -12.98
N ARG A 402 17.45 -32.94 -12.82
CA ARG A 402 17.43 -34.25 -12.19
C ARG A 402 17.91 -34.11 -10.76
N GLN A 403 17.09 -34.54 -9.80
CA GLN A 403 17.50 -34.60 -8.41
C GLN A 403 18.50 -35.75 -8.22
N LEU A 404 19.66 -35.48 -7.62
CA LEU A 404 20.63 -36.53 -7.31
C LEU A 404 20.19 -37.19 -5.99
N ARG A 405 20.06 -38.52 -5.96
CA ARG A 405 19.75 -39.25 -4.71
C ARG A 405 20.97 -39.22 -3.78
N SER A 406 20.75 -38.92 -2.50
CA SER A 406 21.07 -39.83 -1.39
C SER A 406 20.61 -39.26 -0.03
N LYS A 407 20.28 -40.18 0.91
CA LYS A 407 19.90 -40.03 2.34
C LYS A 407 19.47 -38.63 2.80
N ALA A 408 18.18 -38.50 3.09
CA ALA A 408 17.53 -37.42 3.84
C ALA A 408 18.45 -36.24 4.23
N ALA A 409 18.68 -35.32 3.30
CA ALA A 409 19.28 -34.03 3.62
C ALA A 409 18.22 -33.14 4.28
N GLY A 410 17.78 -33.53 5.47
CA GLY A 410 17.15 -32.62 6.40
C GLY A 410 18.23 -32.13 7.34
N SER A 411 18.85 -30.97 7.06
CA SER A 411 19.37 -30.02 8.09
C SER A 411 20.41 -29.00 7.59
N GLU A 412 21.05 -29.13 6.42
CA GLU A 412 22.22 -28.28 6.11
C GLU A 412 21.91 -26.91 5.46
N SER A 413 20.64 -26.60 5.18
CA SER A 413 20.26 -25.28 4.69
C SER A 413 19.25 -24.65 5.64
N ASN A 414 19.57 -23.48 6.19
CA ASN A 414 18.66 -22.62 6.98
C ASN A 414 17.37 -22.19 6.25
N CYS A 415 17.08 -22.74 5.07
CA CYS A 415 15.90 -22.42 4.27
C CYS A 415 15.06 -23.69 4.09
N LEU A 416 13.76 -23.60 4.36
CA LEU A 416 12.81 -24.66 4.03
C LEU A 416 12.65 -24.73 2.51
N VAL A 417 12.83 -25.92 1.94
CA VAL A 417 12.77 -26.17 0.50
C VAL A 417 11.75 -27.27 0.22
N GLN A 418 10.89 -27.07 -0.76
CA GLN A 418 9.84 -28.02 -1.11
C GLN A 418 9.59 -28.05 -2.62
N TRP A 419 9.29 -29.24 -3.15
CA TRP A 419 8.82 -29.41 -4.51
C TRP A 419 7.31 -29.23 -4.57
N MET A 420 6.84 -28.18 -5.25
CA MET A 420 5.41 -27.86 -5.35
C MET A 420 4.97 -27.85 -6.81
N ASP A 421 3.75 -28.30 -7.07
CA ASP A 421 3.06 -27.96 -8.32
C ASP A 421 2.61 -26.50 -8.31
N LEU A 422 2.20 -26.00 -9.48
CA LEU A 422 1.82 -24.60 -9.65
C LEU A 422 0.59 -24.20 -8.80
N GLY A 423 -0.41 -25.08 -8.69
CA GLY A 423 -1.64 -24.79 -7.94
C GLY A 423 -1.41 -24.72 -6.44
N THR A 424 -0.56 -25.61 -5.91
CA THR A 424 -0.11 -25.58 -4.52
C THR A 424 0.70 -24.32 -4.24
N PHE A 425 1.64 -23.96 -5.12
CA PHE A 425 2.49 -22.79 -4.94
C PHE A 425 1.69 -21.47 -5.00
N GLU A 426 0.71 -21.35 -5.90
CA GLU A 426 -0.17 -20.17 -5.97
C GLU A 426 -0.94 -19.92 -4.66
N LYS A 427 -1.21 -20.99 -3.89
CA LYS A 427 -1.91 -20.94 -2.60
C LYS A 427 -0.98 -20.78 -1.39
N ALA A 428 0.33 -20.94 -1.56
CA ALA A 428 1.31 -21.02 -0.46
C ALA A 428 1.69 -19.67 0.20
N GLY A 429 1.02 -18.55 -0.11
CA GLY A 429 1.42 -17.25 0.42
C GLY A 429 2.68 -16.71 -0.28
N ILE A 430 2.50 -16.27 -1.52
CA ILE A 430 3.56 -15.75 -2.39
C ILE A 430 3.41 -14.24 -2.63
N SER A 431 4.50 -13.57 -2.97
CA SER A 431 4.50 -12.13 -3.25
C SER A 431 3.74 -11.79 -4.55
N THR A 432 3.29 -10.54 -4.68
CA THR A 432 2.68 -10.03 -5.93
C THR A 432 3.64 -10.09 -7.11
N ALA A 433 4.94 -9.90 -6.87
CA ALA A 433 5.97 -10.04 -7.90
C ALA A 433 6.01 -11.49 -8.41
N MET A 434 5.99 -12.46 -7.50
CA MET A 434 6.01 -13.88 -7.84
C MET A 434 4.75 -14.30 -8.59
N LYS A 435 3.55 -13.86 -8.15
CA LYS A 435 2.28 -14.07 -8.90
C LYS A 435 2.39 -13.59 -10.35
N LYS A 436 2.99 -12.41 -10.59
CA LYS A 436 3.24 -11.90 -11.95
C LYS A 436 4.19 -12.79 -12.76
N MET A 437 5.24 -13.33 -12.14
CA MET A 437 6.22 -14.20 -12.79
C MET A 437 5.63 -15.54 -13.23
N LEU A 438 4.75 -16.14 -12.41
CA LEU A 438 4.07 -17.40 -12.76
C LEU A 438 3.33 -17.31 -14.09
N HIS A 439 2.73 -16.15 -14.39
CA HIS A 439 2.02 -15.93 -15.64
C HIS A 439 2.94 -15.78 -16.88
N ARG A 440 4.26 -15.67 -16.71
CA ARG A 440 5.24 -15.56 -17.82
C ARG A 440 5.97 -16.86 -18.16
N VAL A 441 5.94 -17.89 -17.32
CA VAL A 441 6.55 -19.20 -17.63
C VAL A 441 5.79 -19.88 -18.78
N PRO A 442 6.39 -20.35 -19.88
CA PRO A 442 5.64 -20.84 -21.06
C PRO A 442 4.62 -21.96 -20.75
N ALA A 443 3.47 -21.94 -21.44
CA ALA A 443 2.32 -22.84 -21.20
C ALA A 443 2.64 -24.34 -21.42
N GLY A 444 3.60 -24.68 -22.29
CA GLY A 444 4.07 -26.07 -22.50
C GLY A 444 4.86 -26.68 -21.34
N ARG A 445 5.03 -25.93 -20.23
CA ARG A 445 5.64 -26.37 -18.96
C ARG A 445 4.75 -26.04 -17.75
N ARG A 446 3.46 -25.72 -17.95
CA ARG A 446 2.46 -25.57 -16.88
C ARG A 446 1.54 -26.79 -16.91
N PRO A 447 1.20 -27.43 -15.77
CA PRO A 447 0.09 -28.35 -15.75
C PRO A 447 -1.20 -27.53 -15.86
N PHE A 448 -1.99 -27.82 -16.89
CA PHE A 448 -3.36 -27.32 -17.10
C PHE A 448 -3.57 -25.81 -17.04
N LYS A 449 -3.47 -25.17 -18.21
CA LYS A 449 -4.52 -24.28 -18.73
C LYS A 449 -4.39 -24.28 -20.24
N ASN A 450 -5.36 -24.92 -20.89
CA ASN A 450 -5.41 -25.15 -22.33
C ASN A 450 -5.11 -23.84 -23.08
N PRO A 451 -4.09 -23.79 -23.96
CA PRO A 451 -3.82 -22.62 -24.81
C PRO A 451 -5.06 -22.15 -25.58
N LEU A 452 -5.95 -23.09 -25.93
CA LEU A 452 -7.26 -22.83 -26.55
C LEU A 452 -8.16 -21.94 -25.69
N PHE A 453 -8.10 -22.02 -24.36
CA PHE A 453 -8.94 -21.21 -23.47
C PHE A 453 -8.51 -19.73 -23.46
N ARG A 454 -7.21 -19.44 -23.62
CA ARG A 454 -6.72 -18.07 -23.75
C ARG A 454 -6.99 -17.48 -25.13
N ALA A 455 -6.87 -18.29 -26.19
CA ALA A 455 -7.23 -17.88 -27.54
C ALA A 455 -8.74 -17.61 -27.64
N ALA A 456 -9.58 -18.50 -27.10
CA ALA A 456 -11.02 -18.32 -27.02
C ALA A 456 -11.40 -17.08 -26.21
N MET A 457 -10.78 -16.82 -25.06
CA MET A 457 -11.06 -15.61 -24.27
C MET A 457 -10.58 -14.32 -24.95
N TYR A 458 -9.47 -14.34 -25.71
CA TYR A 458 -9.04 -13.17 -26.49
C TYR A 458 -9.96 -12.89 -27.69
N VAL A 459 -10.58 -13.93 -28.25
CA VAL A 459 -11.57 -13.80 -29.33
C VAL A 459 -12.95 -13.38 -28.77
N LEU A 460 -13.35 -13.92 -27.62
CA LEU A 460 -14.65 -13.65 -26.98
C LEU A 460 -14.70 -12.32 -26.22
N PHE A 461 -13.60 -11.90 -25.57
CA PHE A 461 -13.58 -10.70 -24.72
C PHE A 461 -12.60 -9.62 -25.19
N GLY A 462 -11.80 -9.91 -26.22
CA GLY A 462 -10.73 -9.05 -26.68
C GLY A 462 -11.06 -8.14 -27.85
N VAL A 463 -12.33 -7.89 -28.18
CA VAL A 463 -12.74 -6.66 -28.88
C VAL A 463 -14.20 -6.32 -28.52
N GLY A 464 -14.40 -5.59 -27.43
CA GLY A 464 -15.60 -4.76 -27.33
C GLY A 464 -15.59 -3.73 -28.46
N GLY A 465 -16.35 -3.99 -29.53
CA GLY A 465 -16.74 -2.99 -30.52
C GLY A 465 -15.90 -2.81 -31.79
N GLY A 466 -15.24 -3.84 -32.34
CA GLY A 466 -14.34 -3.63 -33.50
C GLY A 466 -14.29 -4.71 -34.58
N LEU A 467 -15.09 -5.78 -34.51
CA LEU A 467 -15.13 -6.80 -35.56
C LEU A 467 -15.77 -6.29 -36.88
N TYR A 468 -16.63 -5.28 -36.80
CA TYR A 468 -17.30 -4.69 -37.97
C TYR A 468 -16.45 -3.70 -38.78
N ILE A 469 -15.36 -3.18 -38.21
CA ILE A 469 -14.59 -2.08 -38.85
C ILE A 469 -13.42 -2.62 -39.70
N VAL A 470 -12.92 -3.83 -39.40
CA VAL A 470 -11.70 -4.37 -40.04
C VAL A 470 -12.01 -5.29 -41.23
N TRP A 471 -13.24 -5.81 -41.33
CA TRP A 471 -13.65 -6.76 -42.37
C TRP A 471 -13.51 -6.23 -43.82
N PRO A 472 -13.90 -4.98 -44.13
CA PRO A 472 -13.76 -4.45 -45.49
C PRO A 472 -12.29 -4.27 -45.93
N TYR A 473 -11.36 -4.11 -44.98
CA TYR A 473 -9.94 -3.90 -45.25
C TYR A 473 -9.19 -5.22 -45.50
N ILE A 474 -9.61 -6.30 -44.83
CA ILE A 474 -9.05 -7.65 -45.02
C ILE A 474 -9.51 -8.24 -46.37
N TYR A 475 -10.77 -8.03 -46.75
CA TYR A 475 -11.33 -8.55 -48.01
C TYR A 475 -10.61 -8.00 -49.26
N LYS A 476 -10.15 -6.74 -49.22
CA LYS A 476 -9.44 -6.10 -50.35
C LYS A 476 -7.97 -6.51 -50.52
N LYS A 477 -7.35 -7.15 -49.52
CA LYS A 477 -5.89 -7.44 -49.52
C LYS A 477 -5.53 -8.91 -49.36
N ALA A 478 -6.49 -9.78 -49.02
CA ALA A 478 -6.25 -11.20 -48.85
C ALA A 478 -6.43 -11.95 -50.17
N ASN A 479 -5.56 -12.93 -50.44
CA ASN A 479 -5.74 -13.83 -51.58
C ASN A 479 -6.78 -14.93 -51.26
N HIS A 480 -7.25 -15.62 -52.30
CA HIS A 480 -8.35 -16.59 -52.21
C HIS A 480 -8.09 -17.73 -51.20
N HIS A 481 -6.82 -18.09 -50.99
CA HIS A 481 -6.42 -19.12 -50.02
C HIS A 481 -6.49 -18.63 -48.57
N GLN A 482 -6.12 -17.37 -48.32
CA GLN A 482 -6.22 -16.76 -47.00
C GLN A 482 -7.68 -16.56 -46.57
N LEU A 483 -8.56 -16.18 -47.51
CA LEU A 483 -10.00 -16.08 -47.26
C LEU A 483 -10.62 -17.45 -46.98
N HIS A 484 -10.25 -18.49 -47.73
CA HIS A 484 -10.77 -19.84 -47.52
C HIS A 484 -10.33 -20.46 -46.18
N PHE A 485 -9.09 -20.18 -45.73
CA PHE A 485 -8.61 -20.60 -44.41
C PHE A 485 -9.36 -19.89 -43.27
N ALA A 486 -9.58 -18.58 -43.40
CA ALA A 486 -10.33 -17.80 -42.43
C ALA A 486 -11.80 -18.26 -42.32
N PHE A 487 -12.46 -18.55 -43.46
CA PHE A 487 -13.83 -19.07 -43.47
C PHE A 487 -13.95 -20.47 -42.86
N ARG A 488 -13.01 -21.39 -43.15
CA ARG A 488 -12.98 -22.71 -42.50
C ARG A 488 -12.76 -22.61 -40.98
N TYR A 489 -11.92 -21.67 -40.55
CA TYR A 489 -11.66 -21.44 -39.13
C TYR A 489 -12.88 -20.85 -38.41
N LEU A 490 -13.58 -19.89 -39.03
CA LEU A 490 -14.82 -19.32 -38.49
C LEU A 490 -15.94 -20.38 -38.38
N HIS A 491 -16.09 -21.22 -39.41
CA HIS A 491 -17.07 -22.29 -39.42
C HIS A 491 -16.79 -23.34 -38.34
N GLN A 492 -15.52 -23.66 -38.07
CA GLN A 492 -15.14 -24.54 -36.97
C GLN A 492 -15.39 -23.93 -35.58
N CYS A 493 -15.19 -22.62 -35.42
CA CYS A 493 -15.51 -21.92 -34.17
C CYS A 493 -17.02 -21.87 -33.89
N ILE A 494 -17.84 -21.58 -34.91
CA ILE A 494 -19.31 -21.57 -34.79
C ILE A 494 -19.84 -22.98 -34.50
N SER A 495 -19.28 -24.00 -35.14
CA SER A 495 -19.66 -25.41 -34.90
C SER A 495 -19.31 -25.85 -33.47
N ALA A 496 -18.22 -25.33 -32.90
CA ALA A 496 -17.81 -25.61 -31.52
C ALA A 496 -18.67 -24.86 -30.48
N GLU A 497 -19.16 -23.66 -30.79
CA GLU A 497 -20.12 -22.94 -29.95
C GLU A 497 -21.50 -23.61 -29.94
N VAL A 498 -22.00 -24.09 -31.09
CA VAL A 498 -23.27 -24.82 -31.16
C VAL A 498 -23.20 -26.12 -30.35
N ALA A 499 -22.08 -26.84 -30.39
CA ALA A 499 -21.87 -28.04 -29.56
C ALA A 499 -21.77 -27.72 -28.05
N PHE A 500 -21.20 -26.56 -27.69
CA PHE A 500 -21.08 -26.12 -26.30
C PHE A 500 -22.44 -25.69 -25.72
N PHE A 501 -23.28 -25.01 -26.52
CA PHE A 501 -24.65 -24.67 -26.11
C PHE A 501 -25.57 -25.89 -26.07
N GLN A 502 -25.42 -26.86 -26.97
CA GLN A 502 -26.16 -28.14 -26.90
C GLN A 502 -25.78 -28.99 -25.68
N MET A 503 -24.55 -28.89 -25.16
CA MET A 503 -24.16 -29.56 -23.91
C MET A 503 -24.74 -28.88 -22.66
N LEU A 504 -24.98 -27.58 -22.69
CA LEU A 504 -25.56 -26.82 -21.56
C LEU A 504 -27.09 -26.94 -21.47
N ASP A 505 -27.76 -27.38 -22.54
CA ASP A 505 -29.21 -27.60 -22.58
C ASP A 505 -29.63 -29.01 -22.12
N THR A 506 -28.66 -29.86 -21.75
CA THR A 506 -28.88 -31.24 -21.25
C THR A 506 -28.34 -31.49 -19.83
N SER A 507 -28.06 -30.42 -19.07
CA SER A 507 -27.69 -30.44 -17.65
C SER A 507 -28.51 -29.42 -16.89
#